data_AF-A0A922VKN3-F1
#
_entry.id   AF-A0A922VKN3-F1
#
_cell.length_a   1.000
_cell.length_b   1.000
_cell.length_c   1.000
_cell.angle_alpha   90.00
_cell.angle_beta   90.00
_cell.angle_gamma   90.00
#
_symmetry.space_group_name_H-M   'P 1'
#
loop_
_entity.id
_entity.type
_entity.pdbx_description
1 polymer ?
#
loop_
_entity_poly.entity_id
_entity_poly.type
_entity_poly.pdbx_seq_one_letter_code
_entity_poly.pdbx_strand_id
1 'polypeptide(L)'
;MSKLVDRPALLDRYRSGTTDLDDAVAGVTDAELDRPQASGGWTARQVVHHLADSESMAYVRLRRLIAEDDPVIQGYDEPEWTRRLHYDRPIARSRASRCTRWSSATSPRLQTR
;
A
#
# COMPACT_ATOMS: atom_id res chain seq x y z
N MET A 1 -10.59 -28.24 -8.66
CA MET A 1 -9.35 -27.67 -8.09
C MET A 1 -9.05 -26.36 -8.81
N SER A 2 -9.36 -25.23 -8.17
CA SER A 2 -9.02 -23.90 -8.71
C SER A 2 -7.52 -23.83 -8.97
N LYS A 3 -7.08 -23.25 -10.08
CA LYS A 3 -5.66 -22.95 -10.34
C LYS A 3 -5.13 -22.23 -9.09
N LEU A 4 -4.31 -22.90 -8.31
CA LEU A 4 -3.54 -22.25 -7.26
C LEU A 4 -2.75 -21.16 -7.97
N VAL A 5 -3.10 -19.91 -7.65
CA VAL A 5 -2.35 -18.76 -8.12
C VAL A 5 -0.88 -19.00 -7.76
N ASP A 6 0.02 -18.75 -8.70
CA ASP A 6 1.45 -18.91 -8.50
C ASP A 6 1.90 -18.01 -7.33
N ARG A 7 2.04 -18.61 -6.15
CA ARG A 7 2.33 -17.92 -4.89
C ARG A 7 3.69 -17.21 -4.96
N PRO A 8 4.79 -17.83 -5.44
CA PRO A 8 6.03 -17.12 -5.74
C PRO A 8 5.80 -15.86 -6.58
N ALA A 9 5.07 -15.96 -7.70
CA ALA A 9 4.81 -14.80 -8.55
C ALA A 9 4.00 -13.70 -7.83
N LEU A 10 3.05 -14.05 -6.97
CA LEU A 10 2.33 -13.08 -6.14
C LEU A 10 3.24 -12.40 -5.11
N LEU A 11 4.14 -13.14 -4.46
CA LEU A 11 5.09 -12.59 -3.50
C LEU A 11 6.07 -11.65 -4.20
N ASP A 12 6.52 -11.98 -5.41
CA ASP A 12 7.42 -11.11 -6.17
C ASP A 12 6.73 -9.84 -6.63
N ARG A 13 5.48 -9.93 -7.11
CA ARG A 13 4.64 -8.75 -7.39
C ARG A 13 4.37 -7.92 -6.14
N TYR A 14 4.15 -8.56 -4.99
CA TYR A 14 4.04 -7.85 -3.73
C TYR A 14 5.38 -7.22 -3.32
N ARG A 15 6.55 -7.77 -3.66
CA ARG A 15 7.84 -7.12 -3.37
C ARG A 15 8.10 -5.92 -4.26
N SER A 16 7.73 -5.97 -5.55
CA SER A 16 8.01 -4.90 -6.51
C SER A 16 7.22 -3.61 -6.28
N GLY A 17 6.06 -3.67 -5.63
CA GLY A 17 5.10 -2.56 -5.61
C GLY A 17 5.63 -1.20 -5.11
N THR A 18 6.65 -1.15 -4.24
CA THR A 18 7.28 0.14 -3.86
C THR A 18 8.15 0.72 -4.96
N THR A 19 8.82 -0.12 -5.74
CA THR A 19 9.59 0.31 -6.91
C THR A 19 8.64 0.74 -8.01
N ASP A 20 7.58 -0.04 -8.27
CA ASP A 20 6.57 0.29 -9.28
C ASP A 20 5.92 1.65 -9.01
N LEU A 21 5.64 1.97 -7.73
CA LEU A 21 5.12 3.28 -7.34
C LEU A 21 6.15 4.40 -7.55
N ASP A 22 7.41 4.16 -7.17
CA ASP A 22 8.47 5.16 -7.33
C ASP A 22 8.73 5.49 -8.81
N ASP A 23 8.70 4.49 -9.68
CA ASP A 23 8.84 4.64 -11.12
C ASP A 23 7.62 5.36 -11.72
N ALA A 24 6.41 5.03 -11.27
CA ALA A 24 5.18 5.67 -11.75
C ALA A 24 5.08 7.17 -11.43
N VAL A 25 5.70 7.62 -10.32
CA VAL A 25 5.71 9.03 -9.92
C VAL A 25 7.02 9.75 -10.28
N ALA A 26 7.94 9.07 -10.98
CA ALA A 26 9.20 9.66 -11.40
C ALA A 26 8.96 10.76 -12.43
N GLY A 27 9.46 11.98 -12.14
CA GLY A 27 9.32 13.13 -13.03
C GLY A 27 7.92 13.77 -13.09
N VAL A 28 6.95 13.25 -12.34
CA VAL A 28 5.60 13.82 -12.27
C VAL A 28 5.63 15.14 -11.49
N THR A 29 5.05 16.18 -12.07
CA THR A 29 4.98 17.51 -11.46
C THR A 29 3.85 17.61 -10.43
N ASP A 30 3.92 18.60 -9.53
CA ASP A 30 2.84 18.85 -8.57
C ASP A 30 1.49 19.12 -9.25
N ALA A 31 1.48 19.88 -10.35
CA ALA A 31 0.26 20.16 -11.11
C ALA A 31 -0.36 18.88 -11.72
N GLU A 32 0.46 17.91 -12.11
CA GLU A 32 -0.02 16.60 -12.58
C GLU A 32 -0.53 15.73 -11.44
N LEU A 33 0.14 15.77 -10.28
CA LEU A 33 -0.29 15.07 -9.08
C LEU A 33 -1.65 15.57 -8.57
N ASP A 34 -1.92 16.86 -8.73
CA ASP A 34 -3.14 17.53 -8.27
C ASP A 34 -4.25 17.61 -9.33
N ARG A 35 -4.02 17.04 -10.52
CA ARG A 35 -5.02 17.03 -11.59
C ARG A 35 -6.29 16.29 -11.13
N PRO A 36 -7.46 16.95 -11.12
CA PRO A 36 -8.73 16.30 -10.78
C PRO A 36 -9.06 15.17 -11.75
N GLN A 37 -9.61 14.06 -11.25
CA GLN A 37 -10.14 13.01 -12.10
C GLN A 37 -11.49 13.42 -12.65
N ALA A 38 -11.74 13.17 -13.93
CA ALA A 38 -13.01 13.52 -14.59
C ALA A 38 -14.23 12.85 -13.93
N SER A 39 -14.02 11.73 -13.25
CA SER A 39 -15.04 10.99 -12.48
C SER A 39 -15.28 11.52 -11.06
N GLY A 40 -14.56 12.56 -10.62
CA GLY A 40 -14.64 13.08 -9.25
C GLY A 40 -13.90 12.22 -8.20
N GLY A 41 -13.03 11.32 -8.65
CA GLY A 41 -12.18 10.50 -7.77
C GLY A 41 -10.97 11.24 -7.20
N TRP A 42 -10.16 10.52 -6.43
CA TRP A 42 -8.93 11.04 -5.83
C TRP A 42 -7.90 11.50 -6.87
N THR A 43 -7.16 12.55 -6.54
CA THR A 43 -5.98 12.96 -7.31
C THR A 43 -4.85 11.94 -7.16
N ALA A 44 -3.86 11.97 -8.05
CA ALA A 44 -2.71 11.08 -7.94
C ALA A 44 -1.94 11.32 -6.62
N ARG A 45 -1.87 12.57 -6.13
CA ARG A 45 -1.31 12.89 -4.81
C ARG A 45 -2.01 12.12 -3.68
N GLN A 46 -3.34 12.16 -3.67
CA GLN A 46 -4.16 11.48 -2.67
C GLN A 46 -3.99 9.97 -2.74
N VAL A 47 -3.92 9.40 -3.95
CA VAL A 47 -3.66 7.96 -4.14
C VAL A 47 -2.29 7.57 -3.58
N VAL A 48 -1.24 8.35 -3.82
CA VAL A 48 0.11 8.06 -3.30
C VAL A 48 0.14 8.06 -1.77
N HIS A 49 -0.53 9.01 -1.13
CA HIS A 49 -0.64 9.03 0.32
C HIS A 49 -1.47 7.86 0.85
N HIS A 50 -2.60 7.58 0.21
CA HIS A 50 -3.45 6.44 0.57
C HIS A 50 -2.69 5.12 0.49
N LEU A 51 -1.88 4.90 -0.55
CA LEU A 51 -1.09 3.67 -0.70
C LEU A 51 -0.11 3.47 0.46
N ALA A 52 0.50 4.54 0.96
CA ALA A 52 1.41 4.47 2.11
C ALA A 52 0.69 4.06 3.41
N ASP A 53 -0.49 4.63 3.65
CA ASP A 53 -1.29 4.34 4.83
C ASP A 53 -1.93 2.94 4.74
N SER A 54 -2.43 2.57 3.56
CA SER A 54 -2.97 1.24 3.27
C SER A 54 -1.92 0.15 3.43
N GLU A 55 -0.68 0.38 2.99
CA GLU A 55 0.44 -0.56 3.21
C GLU A 55 0.78 -0.70 4.70
N SER A 56 0.72 0.38 5.46
CA SER A 56 0.97 0.36 6.91
C SER A 56 -0.11 -0.46 7.64
N MET A 57 -1.38 -0.29 7.25
CA MET A 57 -2.49 -1.10 7.77
C MET A 57 -2.36 -2.57 7.34
N ALA A 58 -1.97 -2.83 6.09
CA ALA A 58 -1.75 -4.18 5.58
C ALA A 58 -0.63 -4.89 6.36
N TYR A 59 0.49 -4.22 6.64
CA TYR A 59 1.57 -4.75 7.46
C TYR A 59 1.08 -5.19 8.83
N VAL A 60 0.33 -4.33 9.54
CA VAL A 60 -0.23 -4.67 10.86
C VAL A 60 -1.18 -5.87 10.74
N ARG A 61 -2.11 -5.86 9.78
CA ARG A 61 -3.07 -6.95 9.56
C ARG A 61 -2.36 -8.29 9.29
N LEU A 62 -1.32 -8.30 8.46
CA LEU A 62 -0.53 -9.50 8.17
C LEU A 62 0.18 -10.04 9.42
N ARG A 63 0.76 -9.16 10.24
CA ARG A 63 1.41 -9.56 11.50
C ARG A 63 0.41 -10.23 12.44
N ARG A 64 -0.79 -9.66 12.58
CA ARG A 64 -1.87 -10.24 13.39
C ARG A 64 -2.32 -11.59 12.85
N LEU A 65 -2.58 -11.68 11.53
CA LEU A 65 -2.96 -12.93 10.86
C LEU A 65 -1.97 -14.09 11.08
N ILE A 66 -0.68 -13.78 11.23
CA ILE A 66 0.38 -14.78 11.41
C ILE A 66 0.56 -15.19 12.87
N ALA A 67 0.26 -14.29 13.80
CA ALA A 67 0.66 -14.38 15.21
C ALA A 67 -0.49 -14.58 16.21
N GLU A 68 -1.74 -14.30 15.83
CA GLU A 68 -2.92 -14.42 16.69
C GLU A 68 -3.81 -15.59 16.21
N ASP A 69 -4.47 -16.28 17.14
CA ASP A 69 -5.37 -17.41 16.81
C ASP A 69 -6.71 -16.95 16.21
N ASP A 70 -7.24 -15.81 16.67
CA ASP A 70 -8.47 -15.17 16.17
C ASP A 70 -8.26 -13.67 15.90
N PRO A 71 -7.56 -13.33 14.81
CA PRO A 71 -7.16 -11.96 14.53
C PRO A 71 -8.34 -11.09 14.06
N VAL A 72 -8.57 -9.96 14.73
CA VAL A 72 -9.54 -8.97 14.27
C VAL A 72 -8.92 -8.07 13.20
N ILE A 73 -9.42 -8.15 11.97
CA ILE A 73 -8.97 -7.31 10.85
C ILE A 73 -9.56 -5.91 10.97
N GLN A 74 -8.74 -4.95 11.40
CA GLN A 74 -9.16 -3.57 11.62
C GLN A 74 -9.38 -2.85 10.28
N GLY A 75 -10.59 -2.36 10.03
CA GLY A 75 -10.90 -1.39 8.99
C GLY A 75 -10.46 0.03 9.37
N TYR A 76 -10.56 0.95 8.42
CA TYR A 76 -10.40 2.39 8.68
C TYR A 76 -11.21 3.18 7.65
N ASP A 77 -11.58 4.41 8.01
CA ASP A 77 -12.31 5.32 7.13
C ASP A 77 -11.32 6.05 6.22
N GLU A 78 -11.12 5.51 5.01
CA GLU A 78 -10.13 6.02 4.06
C GLU A 78 -10.42 7.47 3.61
N PRO A 79 -11.67 7.86 3.32
CA PRO A 79 -12.02 9.26 3.08
C PRO A 79 -11.69 10.18 4.27
N GLU A 80 -11.99 9.76 5.50
CA GLU A 80 -11.72 10.57 6.68
C GLU A 80 -10.21 10.69 6.96
N TRP A 81 -9.42 9.64 6.67
CA TRP A 81 -7.97 9.70 6.75
C TRP A 81 -7.39 10.69 5.75
N THR A 82 -7.87 10.67 4.50
CA THR A 82 -7.49 11.64 3.47
C THR A 82 -7.66 13.07 3.99
N ARG A 83 -8.78 13.35 4.67
CA ARG A 83 -9.10 14.67 5.22
C ARG A 83 -8.27 15.02 6.46
N ARG A 84 -8.12 14.10 7.42
CA ARG A 84 -7.46 14.38 8.71
C ARG A 84 -5.93 14.29 8.65
N LEU A 85 -5.38 13.53 7.71
CA LEU A 85 -3.94 13.36 7.53
C LEU A 85 -3.37 14.27 6.44
N HIS A 86 -4.20 15.19 5.91
CA HIS A 86 -3.81 16.25 4.99
C HIS A 86 -3.06 15.70 3.76
N TYR A 87 -3.78 14.95 2.92
CA TYR A 87 -3.22 14.36 1.69
C TYR A 87 -2.92 15.39 0.58
N ASP A 88 -3.06 16.67 0.86
CA ASP A 88 -2.67 17.81 0.01
C ASP A 88 -1.18 18.19 0.16
N ARG A 89 -0.40 17.40 0.91
CA ARG A 89 1.02 17.66 1.20
C ARG A 89 2.00 17.06 0.15
N PRO A 90 3.30 17.39 0.20
CA PRO A 90 4.30 16.74 -0.65
C PRO A 90 4.38 15.22 -0.46
N ILE A 91 4.49 14.48 -1.57
CA ILE A 91 4.46 13.00 -1.57
C ILE A 91 5.74 12.33 -1.07
N ALA A 92 6.85 13.08 -0.94
CA ALA A 92 8.17 12.52 -0.63
C ALA A 92 8.19 11.59 0.60
N ARG A 93 7.42 11.94 1.65
CA ARG A 93 7.34 11.12 2.88
C ARG A 93 6.53 9.83 2.70
N SER A 94 5.58 9.81 1.78
CA SER A 94 4.74 8.64 1.52
C SER A 94 5.40 7.61 0.59
N ARG A 95 6.55 7.95 0.00
CA ARG A 95 7.37 7.05 -0.84
C ARG A 95 8.31 6.14 -0.03
N ALA A 96 8.30 6.22 1.30
CA ALA A 96 9.25 5.52 2.17
C ALA A 96 8.78 4.13 2.68
N SER A 97 7.71 3.56 2.13
CA SER A 97 7.05 2.32 2.62
C SER A 97 7.83 1.00 2.38
N ARG A 98 9.11 1.07 1.98
CA ARG A 98 9.93 -0.11 1.66
C ARG A 98 10.11 -1.07 2.84
N CYS A 99 10.25 -0.54 4.06
CA CYS A 99 10.58 -1.34 5.24
C CYS A 99 9.43 -2.29 5.63
N THR A 100 8.18 -1.82 5.62
CA THR A 100 6.97 -2.60 5.98
C THR A 100 6.73 -3.77 5.01
N ARG A 101 6.94 -3.53 3.72
CA ARG A 101 6.76 -4.55 2.67
C ARG A 101 7.80 -5.67 2.76
N TRP A 102 9.07 -5.30 2.96
CA TRP A 102 10.16 -6.28 3.13
C TRP A 102 9.95 -7.17 4.36
N SER A 103 9.59 -6.57 5.51
CA SER A 103 9.34 -7.33 6.74
C SER A 103 8.15 -8.29 6.64
N SER A 104 7.12 -7.94 5.86
CA SER A 104 6.01 -8.85 5.58
C SER A 104 6.44 -10.00 4.68
N ALA A 105 7.06 -9.71 3.53
CA ALA A 105 7.38 -10.70 2.50
C ALA A 105 8.47 -11.71 2.89
N THR A 106 9.18 -11.46 3.99
CA THR A 106 10.25 -12.34 4.51
C THR A 106 9.82 -13.22 5.69
N SER A 107 8.56 -13.13 6.14
CA SER A 107 8.04 -14.00 7.21
C SER A 107 8.06 -15.48 6.77
N PRO A 108 8.77 -16.38 7.49
CA PRO A 108 8.83 -17.80 7.14
C PRO A 108 7.45 -18.46 7.07
N ARG A 109 6.50 -18.01 7.91
CA ARG A 109 5.12 -18.54 7.94
C ARG A 109 4.30 -18.16 6.70
N LEU A 110 4.64 -17.08 6.00
CA LEU A 110 4.01 -16.72 4.72
C LEU A 110 4.62 -17.49 3.55
N GLN A 111 5.82 -18.07 3.72
CA GLN A 111 6.52 -18.80 2.67
C GLN A 111 6.18 -20.30 2.67
N THR A 112 5.77 -20.86 3.82
CA THR A 112 5.60 -22.32 4.01
C THR A 112 4.14 -22.81 4.05
N ARG A 113 3.14 -21.93 3.97
CA ARG A 113 1.71 -22.27 3.87
C ARG A 113 1.20 -22.10 2.44
#